data_AF-A0A9W6TJ57-F1
#
_entry.id   AF-A0A9W6TJ57-F1
#
_cell.length_a   1.000
_cell.length_b   1.000
_cell.length_c   1.000
_cell.angle_alpha   90.00
_cell.angle_beta   90.00
_cell.angle_gamma   90.00
#
_symmetry.space_group_name_H-M   'P 1'
#
loop_
_entity.id
_entity.type
_entity.pdbx_description
1 polymer ?
#
loop_
_entity_poly.entity_id
_entity_poly.type
_entity_poly.pdbx_seq_one_letter_code
_entity_poly.pdbx_strand_id
1 'polypeptide(L)'
;MAPQMLSLGIERLQENMDYLAGLGIPREKLPAIIARVPQCLGLSSSRIQETVDTVDKMFGEGAGVRALMRNSRIVMHNVNGIRRSFDYLSSLGMPKDRIEKCIRFIMRSVSGILRPRAQFLKAKGVDVVDDVTWILMSEERFIKKCPDFAAYVTAYKARLKKKSKPKE
;
A
#
# COMPACT_ATOMS: atom_id res chain seq x y z
N MET A 1 18.81 3.27 -3.62
CA MET A 1 19.58 2.64 -4.70
C MET A 1 19.01 1.26 -4.98
N ALA A 2 18.99 0.81 -6.25
CA ALA A 2 18.54 -0.52 -6.67
C ALA A 2 19.69 -1.27 -7.34
N PRO A 3 20.64 -1.83 -6.57
CA PRO A 3 21.81 -2.50 -7.13
C PRO A 3 21.47 -3.64 -8.09
N GLN A 4 20.30 -4.29 -7.92
CA GLN A 4 19.79 -5.33 -8.81
C GLN A 4 19.46 -4.85 -10.24
N MET A 5 19.32 -3.54 -10.48
CA MET A 5 19.12 -3.05 -11.85
C MET A 5 20.37 -3.19 -12.70
N LEU A 6 21.55 -3.13 -12.08
CA LEU A 6 22.84 -3.23 -12.78
C LEU A 6 23.12 -4.66 -13.28
N SER A 7 22.43 -5.65 -12.72
CA SER A 7 22.49 -7.05 -13.16
C SER A 7 21.46 -7.39 -14.24
N LEU A 8 20.54 -6.48 -14.60
CA LEU A 8 19.55 -6.72 -15.65
C LEU A 8 20.14 -6.31 -17.00
N GLY A 9 19.92 -7.15 -18.03
CA GLY A 9 20.26 -6.80 -19.40
C GLY A 9 19.48 -5.57 -19.89
N ILE A 10 20.12 -4.75 -20.71
CA ILE A 10 19.52 -3.52 -21.29
C ILE A 10 18.21 -3.83 -22.00
N GLU A 11 18.15 -4.93 -22.74
CA GLU A 11 16.96 -5.41 -23.45
C GLU A 11 15.77 -5.57 -22.50
N ARG A 12 15.95 -6.24 -21.37
CA ARG A 12 14.89 -6.45 -20.36
C ARG A 12 14.42 -5.14 -19.72
N LEU A 13 15.31 -4.18 -19.56
CA LEU A 13 14.94 -2.84 -19.08
C LEU A 13 14.08 -2.11 -20.12
N GLN A 14 14.43 -2.21 -21.40
CA GLN A 14 13.68 -1.62 -22.52
C GLN A 14 12.30 -2.26 -22.65
N GLU A 15 12.20 -3.59 -22.63
CA GLU A 15 10.92 -4.31 -22.67
C GLU A 15 9.97 -3.86 -21.55
N ASN A 16 10.50 -3.72 -20.32
CA ASN A 16 9.69 -3.25 -19.20
C ASN A 16 9.29 -1.78 -19.33
N MET A 17 10.12 -0.93 -19.95
CA MET A 17 9.74 0.45 -20.26
C MET A 17 8.64 0.51 -21.32
N ASP A 18 8.75 -0.28 -22.39
CA ASP A 18 7.75 -0.34 -23.45
C ASP A 18 6.44 -0.93 -22.93
N TYR A 19 6.50 -1.92 -22.05
CA TYR A 19 5.32 -2.45 -21.37
C TYR A 19 4.62 -1.38 -20.53
N LEU A 20 5.36 -0.62 -19.71
CA LEU A 20 4.80 0.48 -18.92
C LEU A 20 4.17 1.56 -19.83
N ALA A 21 4.78 1.86 -20.98
CA ALA A 21 4.20 2.75 -21.97
C ALA A 21 2.90 2.18 -22.57
N GLY A 22 2.89 0.87 -22.89
CA GLY A 22 1.73 0.14 -23.41
C GLY A 22 0.54 0.09 -22.46
N LEU A 23 0.78 0.19 -21.14
CA LEU A 23 -0.29 0.38 -20.14
C LEU A 23 -0.95 1.77 -20.19
N GLY A 24 -0.48 2.68 -21.04
CA GLY A 24 -0.98 4.06 -21.12
C GLY A 24 -0.25 5.05 -20.22
N ILE A 25 0.93 4.71 -19.70
CA ILE A 25 1.80 5.68 -19.01
C ILE A 25 2.56 6.50 -20.06
N PRO A 26 2.45 7.84 -20.07
CA PRO A 26 3.20 8.68 -21.01
C PRO A 26 4.70 8.45 -20.88
N ARG A 27 5.41 8.30 -22.00
CA ARG A 27 6.86 7.99 -22.01
C ARG A 27 7.67 9.03 -21.25
N GLU A 28 7.24 10.29 -21.27
CA GLU A 28 7.88 11.42 -20.59
C GLU A 28 7.80 11.30 -19.05
N LYS A 29 6.83 10.53 -18.53
CA LYS A 29 6.67 10.28 -17.09
C LYS A 29 7.45 9.06 -16.59
N LEU A 30 7.89 8.18 -17.50
CA LEU A 30 8.62 6.96 -17.12
C LEU A 30 9.92 7.26 -16.36
N PRO A 31 10.79 8.21 -16.76
CA PRO A 31 12.00 8.51 -16.01
C PRO A 31 11.72 8.89 -14.55
N ALA A 32 10.67 9.70 -14.31
CA ALA A 32 10.29 10.11 -12.95
C ALA A 32 9.73 8.94 -12.12
N ILE A 33 9.00 8.02 -12.75
CA ILE A 33 8.50 6.79 -12.10
C ILE A 33 9.67 5.87 -11.73
N ILE A 34 10.59 5.65 -12.67
CA ILE A 34 11.77 4.80 -12.51
C ILE A 34 12.71 5.38 -11.44
N ALA A 35 12.94 6.70 -11.42
CA ALA A 35 13.75 7.33 -10.39
C ALA A 35 13.20 7.12 -8.97
N ARG A 36 11.86 7.08 -8.82
CA ARG A 36 11.21 6.83 -7.52
C ARG A 36 11.22 5.37 -7.11
N VAL A 37 11.02 4.46 -8.06
CA VAL A 37 10.87 3.01 -7.83
C VAL A 37 11.66 2.24 -8.88
N PRO A 38 12.99 2.32 -8.85
CA PRO A 38 13.84 1.67 -9.86
C PRO A 38 13.61 0.14 -9.91
N GLN A 39 13.23 -0.44 -8.77
CA GLN A 39 12.92 -1.87 -8.64
C GLN A 39 11.73 -2.33 -9.49
N CYS A 40 10.86 -1.43 -9.96
CA CYS A 40 9.73 -1.83 -10.81
C CYS A 40 10.19 -2.41 -12.15
N LEU A 41 11.36 -2.01 -12.65
CA LEU A 41 11.96 -2.54 -13.88
C LEU A 41 12.50 -3.97 -13.72
N GLY A 42 12.58 -4.50 -12.50
CA GLY A 42 12.90 -5.90 -12.26
C GLY A 42 11.67 -6.81 -12.12
N LEU A 43 10.46 -6.23 -12.06
CA LEU A 43 9.22 -7.00 -11.93
C LEU A 43 8.82 -7.61 -13.27
N SER A 44 8.05 -8.70 -13.23
CA SER A 44 7.39 -9.22 -14.43
C SER A 44 6.22 -8.32 -14.84
N SER A 45 5.95 -8.25 -16.13
CA SER A 45 4.74 -7.59 -16.69
C SER A 45 3.46 -8.11 -16.02
N SER A 46 3.34 -9.43 -15.85
CA SER A 46 2.21 -10.07 -15.15
C SER A 46 1.99 -9.53 -13.73
N ARG A 47 3.07 -9.26 -12.99
CA ARG A 47 2.99 -8.75 -11.61
C ARG A 47 2.51 -7.30 -11.57
N ILE A 48 2.92 -6.51 -12.57
CA ILE A 48 2.47 -5.13 -12.75
C ILE A 48 0.99 -5.14 -13.16
N GLN A 49 0.61 -5.96 -14.15
CA GLN A 49 -0.78 -6.11 -14.61
C GLN A 49 -1.70 -6.49 -13.47
N GLU A 50 -1.32 -7.50 -12.67
CA GLU A 50 -2.13 -7.96 -11.54
C GLU A 50 -2.42 -6.81 -10.55
N THR A 51 -1.45 -5.91 -10.36
CA THR A 51 -1.64 -4.72 -9.52
C THR A 51 -2.60 -3.72 -10.17
N VAL A 52 -2.45 -3.46 -11.47
CA VAL A 52 -3.35 -2.58 -12.24
C VAL A 52 -4.78 -3.09 -12.18
N ASP A 53 -5.01 -4.35 -12.55
CA ASP A 53 -6.34 -4.99 -12.56
C ASP A 53 -6.98 -4.99 -11.17
N THR A 54 -6.17 -5.21 -10.13
CA THR A 54 -6.65 -5.21 -8.76
C THR A 54 -7.15 -3.83 -8.36
N VAL A 55 -6.42 -2.77 -8.71
CA VAL A 55 -6.82 -1.39 -8.45
C VAL A 55 -8.01 -0.99 -9.31
N ASP A 56 -8.06 -1.41 -10.57
CA ASP A 56 -9.21 -1.15 -11.46
C ASP A 56 -10.50 -1.81 -10.94
N LYS A 57 -10.43 -3.05 -10.45
CA LYS A 57 -11.58 -3.71 -9.79
C LYS A 57 -12.06 -2.93 -8.56
N MET A 58 -11.15 -2.31 -7.81
CA MET A 58 -11.50 -1.54 -6.62
C MET A 58 -12.05 -0.15 -6.96
N PHE A 59 -11.55 0.53 -7.99
CA PHE A 59 -11.79 1.96 -8.23
C PHE A 59 -12.42 2.32 -9.58
N GLY A 60 -12.57 1.37 -10.48
CA GLY A 60 -13.05 1.57 -11.85
C GLY A 60 -11.90 1.60 -12.85
N GLU A 61 -12.24 1.54 -14.14
CA GLU A 61 -11.29 1.44 -15.23
C GLU A 61 -10.24 2.56 -15.25
N GLY A 62 -8.99 2.18 -15.51
CA GLY A 62 -7.83 3.08 -15.57
C GLY A 62 -7.35 3.61 -14.21
N ALA A 63 -7.98 3.25 -13.09
CA ALA A 63 -7.54 3.65 -11.76
C ALA A 63 -6.16 3.08 -11.41
N GLY A 64 -5.83 1.87 -11.85
CA GLY A 64 -4.54 1.23 -11.68
C GLY A 64 -3.41 2.00 -12.33
N VAL A 65 -3.60 2.44 -13.57
CA VAL A 65 -2.63 3.28 -14.31
C VAL A 65 -2.49 4.65 -13.63
N ARG A 66 -3.60 5.27 -13.23
CA ARG A 66 -3.57 6.53 -12.45
C ARG A 66 -2.83 6.36 -11.12
N ALA A 67 -3.04 5.25 -10.42
CA ALA A 67 -2.37 4.94 -9.16
C ALA A 67 -0.87 4.73 -9.35
N LEU A 68 -0.45 4.02 -10.41
CA LEU A 68 0.95 3.85 -10.80
C LEU A 68 1.65 5.19 -11.05
N MET A 69 1.01 6.10 -11.80
CA MET A 69 1.57 7.42 -12.08
C MET A 69 1.72 8.28 -10.81
N ARG A 70 0.75 8.21 -9.89
CA ARG A 70 0.76 8.99 -8.64
C ARG A 70 1.68 8.38 -7.58
N ASN A 71 1.72 7.06 -7.50
CA ASN A 71 2.49 6.32 -6.50
C ASN A 71 2.94 4.96 -7.04
N SER A 72 4.03 4.96 -7.80
CA SER A 72 4.60 3.75 -8.40
C SER A 72 5.09 2.71 -7.39
N ARG A 73 5.15 3.02 -6.09
CA ARG A 73 5.50 2.01 -5.06
C ARG A 73 4.41 0.98 -4.86
N ILE A 74 3.19 1.21 -5.36
CA ILE A 74 2.08 0.26 -5.21
C ILE A 74 2.37 -1.12 -5.82
N VAL A 75 3.10 -1.20 -6.93
CA VAL A 75 3.48 -2.50 -7.54
C VAL A 75 4.45 -3.31 -6.68
N MET A 76 5.12 -2.67 -5.72
CA MET A 76 5.98 -3.34 -4.76
C MET A 76 5.19 -4.00 -3.62
N HIS A 77 3.85 -3.93 -3.61
CA HIS A 77 3.02 -4.46 -2.55
C HIS A 77 2.17 -5.64 -3.05
N ASN A 78 2.04 -6.65 -2.18
CA ASN A 78 1.23 -7.83 -2.46
C ASN A 78 -0.24 -7.44 -2.67
N VAL A 79 -0.82 -7.84 -3.80
CA VAL A 79 -2.23 -7.54 -4.16
C VAL A 79 -3.22 -8.04 -3.12
N ASN A 80 -2.96 -9.18 -2.47
CA ASN A 80 -3.82 -9.68 -1.39
C ASN A 80 -3.75 -8.78 -0.15
N GLY A 81 -2.58 -8.17 0.11
CA GLY A 81 -2.43 -7.16 1.15
C GLY A 81 -3.21 -5.88 0.82
N ILE A 82 -3.15 -5.45 -0.44
CA ILE A 82 -3.87 -4.27 -0.93
C ILE A 82 -5.39 -4.47 -0.78
N ARG A 83 -5.93 -5.60 -1.30
CA ARG A 83 -7.36 -5.93 -1.19
C ARG A 83 -7.84 -5.95 0.26
N ARG A 84 -7.16 -6.69 1.14
CA ARG A 84 -7.51 -6.72 2.58
C ARG A 84 -7.51 -5.34 3.22
N SER A 85 -6.61 -4.46 2.80
CA SER A 85 -6.53 -3.09 3.34
C SER A 85 -7.67 -2.23 2.84
N PHE A 86 -8.04 -2.36 1.56
CA PHE A 86 -9.23 -1.73 0.99
C PHE A 86 -10.52 -2.20 1.66
N ASP A 87 -10.72 -3.51 1.81
CA ASP A 87 -11.90 -4.09 2.46
C ASP A 87 -12.01 -3.64 3.92
N TYR A 88 -10.87 -3.58 4.62
CA TYR A 88 -10.83 -3.11 6.00
C TYR A 88 -11.21 -1.64 6.11
N LEU A 89 -10.65 -0.75 5.27
CA LEU A 89 -11.00 0.67 5.28
C LEU A 89 -12.46 0.91 4.88
N SER A 90 -12.95 0.16 3.89
CA SER A 90 -14.35 0.22 3.46
C SER A 90 -15.29 -0.23 4.58
N SER A 91 -14.94 -1.29 5.32
CA SER A 91 -15.75 -1.74 6.47
C SER A 91 -15.70 -0.80 7.68
N LEU A 92 -14.75 0.13 7.74
CA LEU A 92 -14.79 1.25 8.69
C LEU A 92 -15.78 2.34 8.28
N GLY A 93 -16.33 2.30 7.05
CA GLY A 93 -17.19 3.33 6.49
C GLY A 93 -16.44 4.38 5.66
N MET A 94 -15.17 4.14 5.31
CA MET A 94 -14.40 5.12 4.53
C MET A 94 -14.88 5.19 3.07
N PRO A 95 -15.21 6.39 2.55
CA PRO A 95 -15.64 6.53 1.16
C PRO A 95 -14.57 6.06 0.17
N LYS A 96 -15.00 5.33 -0.85
CA LYS A 96 -14.12 4.77 -1.88
C LYS A 96 -13.32 5.85 -2.62
N ASP A 97 -13.93 7.01 -2.90
CA ASP A 97 -13.24 8.15 -3.53
C ASP A 97 -12.12 8.72 -2.64
N ARG A 98 -12.32 8.73 -1.31
CA ARG A 98 -11.30 9.16 -0.34
C ARG A 98 -10.10 8.21 -0.35
N ILE A 99 -10.35 6.90 -0.47
CA ILE A 99 -9.29 5.90 -0.58
C ILE A 99 -8.54 6.04 -1.91
N GLU A 100 -9.24 6.22 -3.03
CA GLU A 100 -8.62 6.40 -4.36
C GLU A 100 -7.71 7.64 -4.39
N LYS A 101 -8.16 8.75 -3.83
CA LYS A 101 -7.39 10.00 -3.71
C LYS A 101 -6.06 9.79 -2.97
N CYS A 102 -6.00 8.85 -2.03
CA CYS A 102 -4.78 8.51 -1.29
C CYS A 102 -4.50 6.99 -1.27
N ILE A 103 -4.05 6.45 -2.39
CA ILE A 103 -3.72 5.02 -2.54
C ILE A 103 -2.71 4.48 -1.51
N ARG A 104 -1.95 5.37 -0.83
CA ARG A 104 -1.06 4.99 0.27
C ARG A 104 -1.78 4.35 1.47
N PHE A 105 -3.09 4.57 1.61
CA PHE A 105 -3.88 3.96 2.68
C PHE A 105 -3.96 2.44 2.53
N ILE A 106 -4.26 1.95 1.32
CA ILE A 106 -4.34 0.50 1.03
C ILE A 106 -2.96 -0.17 0.93
N MET A 107 -1.89 0.61 1.05
CA MET A 107 -0.52 0.13 1.16
C MET A 107 -0.10 -0.15 2.61
N ARG A 108 -0.96 0.10 3.61
CA ARG A 108 -0.66 -0.14 5.03
C ARG A 108 -1.12 -1.53 5.45
N SER A 109 -0.34 -2.19 6.31
CA SER A 109 -0.73 -3.52 6.82
C SER A 109 -1.99 -3.43 7.69
N VAL A 110 -2.99 -4.28 7.42
CA VAL A 110 -4.20 -4.41 8.25
C VAL A 110 -3.85 -4.81 9.67
N SER A 111 -3.08 -5.89 9.83
CA SER A 111 -2.73 -6.42 11.16
C SER A 111 -1.69 -5.55 11.88
N GLY A 112 -0.79 -4.90 11.14
CA GLY A 112 0.31 -4.14 11.73
C GLY A 112 -0.03 -2.68 12.05
N ILE A 113 -0.84 -2.01 11.23
CA ILE A 113 -1.09 -0.58 11.33
C ILE A 113 -2.58 -0.29 11.41
N LEU A 114 -3.36 -0.71 10.41
CA LEU A 114 -4.73 -0.23 10.24
C LEU A 114 -5.63 -0.64 11.42
N ARG A 115 -5.67 -1.94 11.72
CA ARG A 115 -6.50 -2.49 12.79
C ARG A 115 -6.11 -2.02 14.19
N PRO A 116 -4.84 -2.15 14.64
CA PRO A 116 -4.50 -1.76 16.01
C PRO A 116 -4.73 -0.27 16.26
N ARG A 117 -4.42 0.61 15.30
CA ARG A 117 -4.64 2.06 15.47
C ARG A 117 -6.11 2.41 15.46
N ALA A 118 -6.88 1.88 14.50
CA ALA A 118 -8.31 2.16 14.43
C ALA A 118 -9.05 1.67 15.70
N GLN A 119 -8.74 0.47 16.20
CA GLN A 119 -9.35 -0.05 17.43
C GLN A 119 -9.01 0.82 18.64
N PHE A 120 -7.74 1.20 18.78
CA PHE A 120 -7.30 2.07 19.87
C PHE A 120 -7.97 3.45 19.83
N LEU A 121 -8.04 4.07 18.66
CA LEU A 121 -8.65 5.39 18.48
C LEU A 121 -10.16 5.37 18.70
N LYS A 122 -10.87 4.35 18.17
CA LYS A 122 -12.30 4.15 18.43
C LYS A 122 -12.59 3.97 19.92
N ALA A 123 -11.74 3.24 20.65
CA ALA A 123 -11.88 3.09 22.10
C ALA A 123 -11.68 4.43 22.86
N LYS A 124 -10.99 5.40 22.27
CA LYS A 124 -10.85 6.77 22.78
C LYS A 124 -11.94 7.73 22.27
N GLY A 125 -12.94 7.23 21.54
CA GLY A 125 -14.02 8.06 20.98
C GLY A 125 -13.62 8.89 19.76
N VAL A 126 -12.48 8.62 19.14
CA VAL A 126 -12.03 9.34 17.93
C VAL A 126 -12.72 8.77 16.69
N ASP A 127 -13.28 9.64 15.86
CA ASP A 127 -13.78 9.27 14.54
C ASP A 127 -12.61 9.02 13.57
N VAL A 128 -12.38 7.74 13.28
CA VAL A 128 -11.29 7.27 12.42
C VAL A 128 -11.59 7.37 10.92
N VAL A 129 -12.84 7.69 10.55
CA VAL A 129 -13.26 7.93 9.17
C VAL A 129 -13.02 9.39 8.82
N ASP A 130 -13.37 10.30 9.74
CA ASP A 130 -13.15 11.74 9.56
C ASP A 130 -11.66 12.10 9.65
N ASP A 131 -10.99 11.75 10.76
CA ASP A 131 -9.53 11.91 10.89
C ASP A 131 -8.81 10.70 10.28
N VAL A 132 -8.14 10.91 9.15
CA VAL A 132 -7.31 9.88 8.48
C VAL A 132 -5.81 10.03 8.75
N THR A 133 -5.41 11.02 9.53
CA THR A 133 -3.98 11.34 9.76
C THR A 133 -3.23 10.18 10.40
N TRP A 134 -3.93 9.36 11.20
CA TRP A 134 -3.40 8.18 11.87
C TRP A 134 -2.93 7.08 10.92
N ILE A 135 -3.40 7.03 9.67
CA ILE A 135 -3.07 5.95 8.73
C ILE A 135 -1.61 6.06 8.26
N LEU A 136 -1.17 7.27 7.94
CA LEU A 136 0.15 7.53 7.36
C LEU A 136 1.16 8.10 8.36
N MET A 137 0.73 8.42 9.58
CA MET A 137 1.60 8.87 10.66
C MET A 137 2.66 7.82 10.99
N SER A 138 3.91 8.23 11.20
CA SER A 138 4.95 7.32 11.69
C SER A 138 4.56 6.74 13.05
N GLU A 139 5.07 5.55 13.39
CA GLU A 139 4.79 4.93 14.70
C GLU A 139 5.29 5.80 15.85
N GLU A 140 6.50 6.36 15.74
CA GLU A 140 7.06 7.29 16.70
C GLU A 140 6.15 8.51 16.96
N ARG A 141 5.71 9.19 15.89
CA ARG A 141 4.82 10.35 16.03
C ARG A 141 3.46 9.96 16.59
N PHE A 142 2.95 8.79 16.22
CA PHE A 142 1.68 8.28 16.73
C PHE A 142 1.76 7.99 18.23
N ILE A 143 2.85 7.36 18.70
CA ILE A 143 3.12 7.12 20.12
C ILE A 143 3.30 8.45 20.87
N LYS A 144 4.02 9.41 20.28
CA LYS A 144 4.16 10.75 20.89
C LYS A 144 2.81 11.45 21.09
N LYS A 145 1.87 11.31 20.14
CA LYS A 145 0.50 11.86 20.26
C LYS A 145 -0.39 11.04 21.19
N CYS A 146 -0.13 9.74 21.31
CA CYS A 146 -0.93 8.81 22.10
C CYS A 146 0.00 7.84 22.87
N PRO A 147 0.59 8.26 24.01
CA PRO A 147 1.59 7.46 24.72
C PRO A 147 1.08 6.06 25.13
N ASP A 148 -0.20 5.95 25.52
CA ASP A 148 -0.83 4.67 25.91
C ASP A 148 -0.88 3.65 24.76
N PHE A 149 -0.69 4.09 23.51
CA PHE A 149 -0.65 3.19 22.37
C PHE A 149 0.55 2.24 22.43
N ALA A 150 1.68 2.64 23.01
CA ALA A 150 2.87 1.80 23.11
C ALA A 150 2.62 0.52 23.93
N ALA A 151 1.93 0.67 25.07
CA ALA A 151 1.51 -0.47 25.89
C ALA A 151 0.45 -1.31 25.15
N TYR A 152 -0.55 -0.65 24.56
CA TYR A 152 -1.62 -1.32 23.80
C TYR A 152 -1.08 -2.19 22.65
N VAL A 153 -0.18 -1.65 21.82
CA VAL A 153 0.32 -2.34 20.63
C VAL A 153 1.19 -3.54 21.02
N THR A 154 1.92 -3.45 22.13
CA THR A 154 2.70 -4.57 22.68
C THR A 154 1.78 -5.72 23.07
N ALA A 155 0.71 -5.44 23.83
CA ALA A 155 -0.29 -6.44 24.19
C ALA A 155 -1.03 -7.00 22.97
N TYR A 156 -1.39 -6.16 22.01
CA TYR A 156 -2.03 -6.56 20.76
C TYR A 156 -1.17 -7.54 19.95
N LYS A 157 0.12 -7.22 19.74
CA LYS A 157 1.07 -8.08 19.03
C LYS A 157 1.27 -9.42 19.76
N ALA A 158 1.33 -9.42 21.10
CA ALA A 158 1.42 -10.64 21.90
C ALA A 158 0.18 -11.56 21.70
N ARG A 159 -1.03 -10.99 21.66
CA ARG A 159 -2.26 -11.75 21.39
C ARG A 159 -2.28 -12.38 20.00
N LEU A 160 -1.80 -11.67 18.98
CA LEU A 160 -1.70 -12.22 17.62
C LEU A 160 -0.73 -13.39 17.53
N LYS A 161 0.44 -13.30 18.19
CA LYS A 161 1.41 -14.41 18.25
C LYS A 161 0.84 -15.66 18.93
N LYS A 162 0.00 -15.49 19.96
CA LYS A 162 -0.69 -16.61 20.61
C LYS A 162 -1.73 -17.28 19.71
N LYS A 163 -2.44 -16.50 18.88
CA LYS A 163 -3.43 -17.02 17.92
C LYS A 163 -2.81 -17.70 16.69
N SER A 164 -1.55 -17.41 16.37
CA SER A 164 -0.86 -17.99 15.22
C SER A 164 -0.07 -19.26 15.53
N LYS A 165 0.01 -19.71 16.80
CA LYS A 165 0.57 -21.02 17.14
C LYS A 165 -0.50 -22.09 16.88
N PRO A 166 -0.19 -23.18 16.15
CA PRO A 166 -1.10 -24.32 16.04
C PRO A 166 -1.42 -24.85 17.45
N LYS A 167 -2.65 -25.29 17.67
CA LYS A 167 -2.94 -26.17 18.81
C LYS A 167 -2.17 -27.46 18.55
N GLU A 168 -1.22 -27.79 19.42
CA GLU A 168 -0.65 -29.15 19.54
C GLU A 168 -1.77 -30.15 19.84
#